data_AF-G1XHY8-F1
#
_entry.id   AF-G1XHY8-F1
#
_cell.length_a   1.000
_cell.length_b   1.000
_cell.length_c   1.000
_cell.angle_alpha   90.00
_cell.angle_beta   90.00
_cell.angle_gamma   90.00
#
_symmetry.space_group_name_H-M   'P 1'
#
loop_
_entity.id
_entity.type
_entity.pdbx_description
1 polymer ?
#
loop_
_entity_poly.entity_id
_entity_poly.type
_entity_poly.pdbx_seq_one_letter_code
_entity_poly.pdbx_strand_id
1 'polypeptide(L)'
;MHKEGKLAPSTTLAAVARPSGQSHSTVCSAKPSAQIPSQPAPIPMVSADETSIVQARDSIPSPATVHTTTQSPPPSSISISSPTTPPSSDIIRQLDTAPLLPEDVATEAKGIYDGIVMLEAKCIELVPEKAAAAIDSKPLTDEECQSLITLHKTLLGEYHDFLWASQHHVATLSVNKLATKHNMPNRMCLHGVYNILELFRSHKLEDSERISSFLSYAYSMMALLYETKPVFADTWIECLGYLARYHMAIQSDPRDRNTWMDSSRSWYSKGAYRQPHIGSFYHYLAVVSRLDTLQQLFFYYKALAVTQPFSAARESILTLFADIASQEVQLDHDVFISLHSICFTSVNQNTFDKKKDEYLGLLKTSIPINKPKFKASGAYIAICGVASLFQYNLENGSMQVATTSEENQHTTADADADAADNEPKDALLFRPSELNSDTLNISLICTQELAFDILSLLFSCEGNGVQPHIHVWLVFLDYLKYYPNGIALIFKRFPWKQMTQYGTALLKEKKSNKAFLERVQDSKSFPTVEGLQPLPEEYMMRGLEIAGKYFPGDYFSGVTDNDETESFVEPPQIDAAREEKILWLMVRVASYYPWVRFDPVEYDFSILNKW
;
A
#
# COMPACT_ATOMS: atom_id res chain seq x y z
N MET A 1 33.31 -53.92 -10.30
CA MET A 1 33.38 -55.13 -11.15
C MET A 1 32.03 -55.84 -11.10
N HIS A 2 31.55 -56.30 -12.26
CA HIS A 2 30.73 -57.50 -12.56
C HIS A 2 30.05 -58.29 -11.41
N LYS A 3 28.85 -58.91 -11.56
CA LYS A 3 28.01 -59.15 -12.77
C LYS A 3 26.56 -59.54 -12.41
N GLU A 4 25.65 -59.21 -13.34
CA GLU A 4 24.39 -59.86 -13.78
C GLU A 4 23.86 -61.17 -13.11
N GLY A 5 22.52 -61.35 -13.04
CA GLY A 5 21.91 -62.68 -12.86
C GLY A 5 20.39 -62.76 -12.62
N LYS A 6 19.57 -62.68 -13.67
CA LYS A 6 18.10 -62.89 -13.73
C LYS A 6 17.57 -64.13 -12.97
N LEU A 7 16.31 -64.11 -12.47
CA LEU A 7 15.14 -64.72 -13.15
C LEU A 7 13.80 -64.54 -12.38
N ALA A 8 12.68 -64.50 -13.12
CA ALA A 8 11.31 -64.64 -12.64
C ALA A 8 10.52 -65.56 -13.60
N PRO A 9 9.46 -66.25 -13.13
CA PRO A 9 8.11 -66.07 -13.68
C PRO A 9 7.03 -66.07 -12.56
N SER A 10 5.97 -65.26 -12.58
CA SER A 10 4.85 -65.08 -13.55
C SER A 10 3.80 -66.20 -13.57
N THR A 11 2.61 -65.92 -13.01
CA THR A 11 1.21 -66.24 -13.46
C THR A 11 0.22 -66.18 -12.27
N THR A 12 -1.12 -65.99 -12.35
CA THR A 12 -2.07 -65.24 -13.22
C THR A 12 -3.47 -65.30 -12.52
N LEU A 13 -4.48 -64.52 -12.97
CA LEU A 13 -5.91 -64.44 -12.53
C LEU A 13 -6.15 -63.45 -11.35
N ALA A 14 -6.89 -62.34 -11.44
CA ALA A 14 -7.89 -61.77 -12.37
C ALA A 14 -9.35 -62.27 -12.26
N ALA A 15 -10.28 -61.29 -12.18
CA ALA A 15 -11.77 -61.32 -12.29
C ALA A 15 -12.58 -61.11 -10.98
N VAL A 16 -13.75 -60.44 -10.90
CA VAL A 16 -14.52 -59.53 -11.81
C VAL A 16 -15.65 -58.76 -11.03
N ALA A 17 -16.01 -57.53 -11.45
CA ALA A 17 -17.28 -56.74 -11.31
C ALA A 17 -18.06 -56.50 -9.96
N ARG A 18 -18.18 -55.20 -9.57
CA ARG A 18 -19.37 -54.26 -9.59
C ARG A 18 -20.81 -54.72 -9.16
N PRO A 19 -21.80 -53.82 -8.91
CA PRO A 19 -21.80 -52.49 -8.22
C PRO A 19 -23.10 -52.14 -7.40
N SER A 20 -23.03 -51.17 -6.46
CA SER A 20 -24.17 -50.38 -5.89
C SER A 20 -23.65 -49.36 -4.85
N GLY A 21 -24.21 -48.19 -4.53
CA GLY A 21 -25.36 -47.44 -5.04
C GLY A 21 -25.52 -46.13 -4.20
N GLN A 22 -25.79 -45.00 -4.85
CA GLN A 22 -25.94 -43.60 -4.38
C GLN A 22 -26.30 -43.28 -2.91
N SER A 23 -25.69 -42.21 -2.36
CA SER A 23 -26.41 -41.05 -1.78
C SER A 23 -25.52 -39.79 -1.71
N HIS A 24 -26.08 -38.61 -1.99
CA HIS A 24 -25.36 -37.33 -2.07
C HIS A 24 -25.29 -36.55 -0.74
N SER A 25 -24.16 -35.89 -0.47
CA SER A 25 -24.10 -34.61 0.24
C SER A 25 -22.74 -33.92 0.05
N THR A 26 -22.54 -33.20 -1.07
CA THR A 26 -21.30 -32.45 -1.31
C THR A 26 -21.45 -31.02 -0.81
N VAL A 27 -20.80 -30.70 0.31
CA VAL A 27 -20.64 -29.32 0.77
C VAL A 27 -19.64 -28.60 -0.14
N CYS A 28 -19.96 -27.37 -0.57
CA CYS A 28 -19.11 -26.57 -1.44
C CYS A 28 -17.82 -26.14 -0.71
N SER A 29 -16.70 -26.80 -1.01
CA SER A 29 -15.38 -26.26 -0.72
C SER A 29 -15.03 -25.18 -1.74
N ALA A 30 -14.92 -23.93 -1.29
CA ALA A 30 -14.43 -22.84 -2.12
C ALA A 30 -12.96 -23.09 -2.49
N LYS A 31 -12.64 -22.99 -3.79
CA LYS A 31 -11.23 -23.00 -4.23
C LYS A 31 -10.59 -21.64 -3.95
N PRO A 32 -9.29 -21.58 -3.60
CA PRO A 32 -8.56 -20.33 -3.51
C PRO A 32 -8.56 -19.61 -4.87
N SER A 33 -8.69 -18.28 -4.85
CA SER A 33 -8.52 -17.44 -6.03
C SER A 33 -7.13 -17.61 -6.65
N ALA A 34 -7.05 -17.50 -7.98
CA ALA A 34 -5.81 -17.67 -8.70
C ALA A 34 -4.74 -16.65 -8.27
N GLN A 35 -3.49 -17.11 -8.20
CA GLN A 35 -2.32 -16.29 -7.90
C GLN A 35 -2.16 -15.17 -8.95
N ILE A 36 -1.79 -13.98 -8.48
CA ILE A 36 -1.38 -12.85 -9.32
C ILE A 36 -0.10 -13.26 -10.07
N PRO A 37 0.03 -13.02 -11.39
CA PRO A 37 1.26 -13.30 -12.12
C PRO A 37 2.46 -12.51 -11.56
N SER A 38 3.66 -13.07 -11.70
CA SER A 38 4.92 -12.46 -11.26
C SER A 38 5.08 -11.02 -11.79
N GLN A 39 5.24 -10.06 -10.88
CA GLN A 39 5.45 -8.65 -11.20
C GLN A 39 6.78 -8.42 -11.95
N PRO A 40 6.85 -7.43 -12.86
CA PRO A 40 8.09 -7.05 -13.55
C PRO A 40 9.13 -6.52 -12.56
N ALA A 41 10.41 -6.60 -12.94
CA ALA A 41 11.51 -6.26 -12.05
C ALA A 41 11.51 -4.76 -11.68
N PRO A 42 12.02 -4.38 -10.49
CA PRO A 42 12.18 -2.97 -10.14
C PRO A 42 13.06 -2.24 -11.16
N ILE A 43 12.69 -1.00 -11.51
CA ILE A 43 13.50 -0.11 -12.36
C ILE A 43 14.60 0.51 -11.47
N PRO A 44 15.89 0.19 -11.66
CA PRO A 44 16.97 0.86 -10.96
C PRO A 44 17.28 2.16 -11.70
N MET A 45 17.04 3.32 -11.07
CA MET A 45 17.52 4.60 -11.61
C MET A 45 19.00 4.76 -11.29
N VAL A 46 19.80 5.12 -12.29
CA VAL A 46 21.18 5.58 -12.12
C VAL A 46 21.19 6.93 -11.41
N SER A 47 22.12 7.12 -10.47
CA SER A 47 22.35 8.41 -9.81
C SER A 47 22.94 9.42 -10.79
N ALA A 48 22.19 10.48 -11.10
CA ALA A 48 22.74 11.70 -11.68
C ALA A 48 23.01 12.71 -10.55
N ASP A 49 24.18 13.36 -10.57
CA ASP A 49 24.59 14.32 -9.55
C ASP A 49 23.68 15.56 -9.52
N GLU A 50 22.80 15.64 -8.52
CA GLU A 50 22.06 16.87 -8.19
C GLU A 50 22.79 17.65 -7.09
N THR A 51 23.90 18.31 -7.46
CA THR A 51 24.52 19.32 -6.59
C THR A 51 23.96 20.72 -6.87
N SER A 52 23.55 21.40 -5.80
CA SER A 52 23.01 22.76 -5.74
C SER A 52 21.52 22.94 -6.08
N ILE A 53 20.72 23.23 -5.05
CA ILE A 53 19.92 24.49 -4.91
C ILE A 53 19.43 24.59 -3.47
N VAL A 54 19.88 25.62 -2.75
CA VAL A 54 19.33 26.06 -1.46
C VAL A 54 19.07 27.56 -1.53
N GLN A 55 17.86 27.97 -1.13
CA GLN A 55 17.41 29.34 -0.86
C GLN A 55 17.46 30.39 -2.00
N ALA A 56 16.27 30.71 -2.53
CA ALA A 56 15.61 31.98 -2.23
C ALA A 56 14.09 31.87 -2.50
N ARG A 57 13.26 32.08 -1.47
CA ARG A 57 11.82 32.31 -1.64
C ARG A 57 11.57 33.81 -1.49
N ASP A 58 11.07 34.45 -2.54
CA ASP A 58 10.43 35.75 -2.43
C ASP A 58 9.18 35.84 -3.30
N SER A 59 8.25 36.69 -2.91
CA SER A 59 6.81 36.55 -3.24
C SER A 59 6.37 37.42 -4.41
N ILE A 60 5.63 36.86 -5.38
CA ILE A 60 4.92 37.61 -6.44
C ILE A 60 3.50 37.01 -6.65
N PRO A 61 2.43 37.81 -6.86
CA PRO A 61 1.03 37.34 -6.76
C PRO A 61 0.41 36.87 -8.09
N SER A 62 -0.68 36.11 -7.97
CA SER A 62 -1.48 35.58 -9.09
C SER A 62 -2.19 36.66 -9.93
N PRO A 63 -2.37 36.46 -11.26
CA PRO A 63 -3.16 37.35 -12.11
C PRO A 63 -4.67 37.03 -12.02
N ALA A 64 -5.49 38.08 -11.93
CA ALA A 64 -6.95 37.96 -11.93
C ALA A 64 -7.55 38.02 -13.35
N THR A 65 -8.57 37.19 -13.60
CA THR A 65 -9.33 37.19 -14.86
C THR A 65 -10.36 38.32 -14.87
N VAL A 66 -10.29 39.22 -15.86
CA VAL A 66 -11.29 40.28 -16.07
C VAL A 66 -12.22 39.88 -17.22
N HIS A 67 -13.49 39.65 -16.92
CA HIS A 67 -14.55 39.64 -17.92
C HIS A 67 -15.11 41.05 -18.13
N THR A 68 -15.31 41.45 -19.38
CA THR A 68 -16.00 42.69 -19.74
C THR A 68 -17.15 42.38 -20.69
N THR A 69 -18.34 42.88 -20.39
CA THR A 69 -19.54 42.69 -21.24
C THR A 69 -20.42 43.94 -21.15
N THR A 70 -20.89 44.43 -22.30
CA THR A 70 -21.86 45.54 -22.43
C THR A 70 -22.70 45.29 -23.69
N GLN A 71 -24.01 44.96 -23.57
CA GLN A 71 -25.18 45.88 -23.63
C GLN A 71 -25.59 46.28 -25.07
N SER A 72 -26.85 46.35 -25.54
CA SER A 72 -28.23 46.06 -25.01
C SER A 72 -29.23 45.80 -26.20
N PRO A 73 -30.54 46.18 -26.24
CA PRO A 73 -31.67 45.22 -26.02
C PRO A 73 -32.72 45.20 -27.21
N PRO A 74 -34.08 45.01 -27.09
CA PRO A 74 -34.87 44.20 -28.05
C PRO A 74 -35.94 44.98 -28.88
N PRO A 75 -36.71 44.32 -29.78
CA PRO A 75 -38.19 44.35 -29.64
C PRO A 75 -38.96 43.10 -30.18
N SER A 76 -40.30 43.16 -30.14
CA SER A 76 -41.26 42.04 -30.28
C SER A 76 -41.93 41.87 -31.67
N SER A 77 -42.33 40.62 -31.97
CA SER A 77 -43.46 40.11 -32.79
C SER A 77 -44.20 40.99 -33.84
N ILE A 78 -44.34 40.47 -35.08
CA ILE A 78 -45.63 40.09 -35.75
C ILE A 78 -45.38 39.50 -37.17
N SER A 79 -46.32 38.67 -37.63
CA SER A 79 -46.31 37.79 -38.83
C SER A 79 -46.39 38.48 -40.21
N ILE A 80 -46.00 37.76 -41.27
CA ILE A 80 -46.63 37.72 -42.62
C ILE A 80 -46.17 36.46 -43.41
N SER A 81 -46.96 36.06 -44.41
CA SER A 81 -47.04 34.74 -45.07
C SER A 81 -46.08 34.44 -46.24
N SER A 82 -45.83 33.14 -46.46
CA SER A 82 -45.28 32.50 -47.69
C SER A 82 -46.20 32.67 -48.92
N PRO A 83 -45.71 32.59 -50.19
CA PRO A 83 -45.00 31.44 -50.82
C PRO A 83 -43.61 31.82 -51.41
N THR A 84 -42.84 31.03 -52.19
CA THR A 84 -43.10 29.81 -53.01
C THR A 84 -41.88 28.85 -53.08
N THR A 85 -42.11 27.64 -53.60
CA THR A 85 -41.24 26.47 -53.85
C THR A 85 -40.38 26.50 -55.14
N PRO A 86 -39.46 25.53 -55.41
CA PRO A 86 -38.54 24.71 -54.57
C PRO A 86 -37.15 24.47 -55.27
N PRO A 87 -36.33 23.41 -55.01
CA PRO A 87 -35.99 22.63 -53.80
C PRO A 87 -34.45 22.67 -53.47
N SER A 88 -34.00 21.74 -52.61
CA SER A 88 -32.59 21.31 -52.38
C SER A 88 -31.77 22.06 -51.32
N SER A 89 -31.95 21.65 -50.07
CA SER A 89 -30.90 21.60 -49.03
C SER A 89 -31.27 20.54 -48.02
N ASP A 90 -31.24 19.27 -48.45
CA ASP A 90 -31.55 18.14 -47.58
C ASP A 90 -30.49 18.01 -46.49
N ILE A 91 -30.90 18.16 -45.23
CA ILE A 91 -30.11 17.69 -44.09
C ILE A 91 -30.12 16.17 -44.16
N ILE A 92 -29.00 15.59 -44.61
CA ILE A 92 -28.81 14.15 -44.70
C ILE A 92 -29.02 13.56 -43.30
N ARG A 93 -30.12 12.80 -43.14
CA ARG A 93 -30.35 12.03 -41.93
C ARG A 93 -29.32 10.90 -41.86
N GLN A 94 -28.91 10.62 -40.62
CA GLN A 94 -28.03 9.53 -40.23
C GLN A 94 -28.39 8.23 -40.96
N LEU A 95 -27.41 7.48 -41.47
CA LEU A 95 -27.65 6.21 -42.18
C LEU A 95 -28.52 5.28 -41.32
N ASP A 96 -29.46 4.58 -41.97
CA ASP A 96 -30.19 3.47 -41.36
C ASP A 96 -29.21 2.32 -41.05
N THR A 97 -28.59 2.36 -39.88
CA THR A 97 -27.94 1.19 -39.29
C THR A 97 -29.00 0.17 -38.92
N ALA A 98 -28.90 -1.03 -39.49
CA ALA A 98 -29.74 -2.15 -39.08
C ALA A 98 -29.63 -2.37 -37.55
N PRO A 99 -30.72 -2.73 -36.85
CA PRO A 99 -30.68 -2.95 -35.41
C PRO A 99 -29.74 -4.13 -35.11
N LEU A 100 -28.59 -3.82 -34.50
CA LEU A 100 -27.58 -4.80 -34.08
C LEU A 100 -28.24 -5.91 -33.24
N LEU A 101 -28.03 -7.16 -33.59
CA LEU A 101 -28.49 -8.29 -32.78
C LEU A 101 -27.46 -8.64 -31.70
N PRO A 102 -27.88 -9.18 -30.55
CA PRO A 102 -26.95 -9.66 -29.51
C PRO A 102 -25.98 -10.75 -30.01
N GLU A 103 -26.34 -11.48 -31.07
CA GLU A 103 -25.50 -12.49 -31.72
C GLU A 103 -24.40 -11.86 -32.59
N ASP A 104 -24.67 -10.71 -33.23
CA ASP A 104 -23.68 -9.97 -34.01
C ASP A 104 -22.57 -9.47 -33.09
N VAL A 105 -22.94 -8.81 -31.99
CA VAL A 105 -22.00 -8.30 -30.96
C VAL A 105 -21.21 -9.45 -30.33
N ALA A 106 -21.82 -10.62 -30.11
CA ALA A 106 -21.12 -11.79 -29.61
C ALA A 106 -20.10 -12.36 -30.60
N THR A 107 -20.42 -12.31 -31.90
CA THR A 107 -19.56 -12.77 -33.00
C THR A 107 -18.40 -11.80 -33.22
N GLU A 108 -18.66 -10.49 -33.20
CA GLU A 108 -17.67 -9.41 -33.27
C GLU A 108 -16.69 -9.47 -32.10
N ALA A 109 -17.19 -9.50 -30.85
CA ALA A 109 -16.35 -9.61 -29.66
C ALA A 109 -15.48 -10.88 -29.67
N LYS A 110 -15.98 -11.99 -30.24
CA LYS A 110 -15.18 -13.20 -30.45
C LYS A 110 -14.10 -12.99 -31.52
N GLY A 111 -14.41 -12.35 -32.64
CA GLY A 111 -13.45 -12.03 -33.70
C GLY A 111 -12.29 -11.16 -33.19
N ILE A 112 -12.61 -10.12 -32.43
CA ILE A 112 -11.61 -9.27 -31.75
C ILE A 112 -10.78 -10.10 -30.76
N TYR A 113 -11.40 -10.96 -29.96
CA TYR A 113 -10.67 -11.84 -29.02
C TYR A 113 -9.68 -12.76 -29.72
N ASP A 114 -10.09 -13.41 -30.82
CA ASP A 114 -9.23 -14.28 -31.62
C ASP A 114 -8.05 -13.48 -32.24
N GLY A 115 -8.29 -12.21 -32.61
CA GLY A 115 -7.26 -11.25 -33.03
C GLY A 115 -6.26 -10.88 -31.91
N ILE A 116 -6.76 -10.56 -30.70
CA ILE A 116 -5.92 -10.28 -29.52
C ILE A 116 -5.00 -11.46 -29.22
N VAL A 117 -5.52 -12.69 -29.21
CA VAL A 117 -4.72 -13.91 -28.94
C VAL A 117 -3.60 -14.09 -29.98
N MET A 118 -3.86 -13.78 -31.25
CA MET A 118 -2.84 -13.81 -32.31
C MET A 118 -1.73 -12.75 -32.07
N LEU A 119 -2.13 -11.52 -31.76
CA LEU A 119 -1.21 -10.41 -31.53
C LEU A 119 -0.38 -10.60 -30.25
N GLU A 120 -1.00 -11.10 -29.17
CA GLU A 120 -0.29 -11.49 -27.95
C GLU A 120 0.75 -12.56 -28.22
N ALA A 121 0.39 -13.65 -28.92
CA ALA A 121 1.34 -14.72 -29.23
C ALA A 121 2.58 -14.16 -29.95
N LYS A 122 2.36 -13.24 -30.90
CA LYS A 122 3.43 -12.53 -31.59
C LYS A 122 4.26 -11.63 -30.67
N CYS A 123 3.65 -10.93 -29.71
CA CYS A 123 4.39 -10.14 -28.71
C CYS A 123 5.19 -11.02 -27.74
N ILE A 124 4.61 -12.15 -27.30
CA ILE A 124 5.22 -13.12 -26.39
C ILE A 124 6.40 -13.86 -27.04
N GLU A 125 6.38 -14.06 -28.36
CA GLU A 125 7.50 -14.61 -29.12
C GLU A 125 8.60 -13.55 -29.36
N LEU A 126 8.23 -12.39 -29.92
CA LEU A 126 9.21 -11.38 -30.35
C LEU A 126 9.90 -10.65 -29.20
N VAL A 127 9.19 -10.32 -28.10
CA VAL A 127 9.78 -9.52 -27.02
C VAL A 127 10.96 -10.25 -26.34
N PRO A 128 10.84 -11.52 -25.92
CA PRO A 128 11.96 -12.28 -25.36
C PRO A 128 13.09 -12.53 -26.37
N GLU A 129 12.78 -12.78 -27.65
CA GLU A 129 13.80 -12.92 -28.71
C GLU A 129 14.69 -11.68 -28.79
N LYS A 130 14.07 -10.48 -28.85
CA LYS A 130 14.81 -9.22 -28.91
C LYS A 130 15.51 -8.90 -27.58
N ALA A 131 14.91 -9.23 -26.44
CA ALA A 131 15.55 -9.05 -25.13
C ALA A 131 16.82 -9.90 -24.99
N ALA A 132 16.83 -11.13 -25.50
CA ALA A 132 18.01 -11.99 -25.51
C ALA A 132 19.12 -11.41 -26.40
N ALA A 133 18.78 -10.88 -27.59
CA ALA A 133 19.75 -10.26 -28.50
C ALA A 133 20.46 -9.02 -27.90
N ALA A 134 19.84 -8.33 -26.93
CA ALA A 134 20.47 -7.24 -26.18
C ALA A 134 21.68 -7.70 -25.35
N ILE A 135 21.63 -8.93 -24.82
CA ILE A 135 22.71 -9.52 -24.01
C ILE A 135 23.96 -9.75 -24.90
N ASP A 136 23.74 -10.17 -26.15
CA ASP A 136 24.78 -10.31 -27.17
C ASP A 136 25.25 -8.95 -27.76
N SER A 137 24.92 -7.84 -27.09
CA SER A 137 25.26 -6.47 -27.49
C SER A 137 24.77 -6.05 -28.88
N LYS A 138 23.71 -6.68 -29.40
CA LYS A 138 23.06 -6.26 -30.64
C LYS A 138 21.99 -5.21 -30.32
N PRO A 139 22.19 -3.93 -30.68
CA PRO A 139 21.17 -2.91 -30.43
C PRO A 139 19.92 -3.16 -31.29
N LEU A 140 18.76 -2.80 -30.74
CA LEU A 140 17.49 -2.81 -31.45
C LEU A 140 17.55 -1.80 -32.60
N THR A 141 17.26 -2.21 -33.83
CA THR A 141 17.27 -1.25 -34.95
C THR A 141 16.06 -0.31 -34.89
N ASP A 142 16.19 0.88 -35.48
CA ASP A 142 15.12 1.87 -35.56
C ASP A 142 13.83 1.33 -36.17
N GLU A 143 13.95 0.52 -37.22
CA GLU A 143 12.81 -0.13 -37.89
C GLU A 143 12.17 -1.23 -37.03
N GLU A 144 12.96 -2.04 -36.32
CA GLU A 144 12.45 -3.03 -35.35
C GLU A 144 11.71 -2.33 -34.19
N CYS A 145 12.28 -1.25 -33.65
CA CYS A 145 11.68 -0.44 -32.59
C CYS A 145 10.32 0.13 -33.03
N GLN A 146 10.27 0.78 -34.19
CA GLN A 146 9.02 1.34 -34.73
C GLN A 146 7.99 0.24 -35.03
N SER A 147 8.42 -0.93 -35.50
CA SER A 147 7.54 -2.08 -35.77
C SER A 147 6.95 -2.66 -34.48
N LEU A 148 7.74 -2.78 -33.41
CA LEU A 148 7.29 -3.23 -32.09
C LEU A 148 6.31 -2.24 -31.43
N ILE A 149 6.58 -0.94 -31.52
CA ILE A 149 5.68 0.12 -31.05
C ILE A 149 4.36 0.04 -31.80
N THR A 150 4.40 -0.09 -33.13
CA THR A 150 3.19 -0.20 -33.96
C THR A 150 2.38 -1.43 -33.58
N LEU A 151 3.03 -2.59 -33.41
CA LEU A 151 2.40 -3.84 -32.97
C LEU A 151 1.70 -3.68 -31.60
N HIS A 152 2.35 -3.04 -30.63
CA HIS A 152 1.77 -2.86 -29.29
C HIS A 152 0.66 -1.79 -29.28
N LYS A 153 0.76 -0.74 -30.10
CA LYS A 153 -0.36 0.21 -30.31
C LYS A 153 -1.58 -0.50 -30.91
N THR A 154 -1.40 -1.37 -31.91
CA THR A 154 -2.50 -2.20 -32.45
C THR A 154 -3.08 -3.13 -31.38
N LEU A 155 -2.25 -3.84 -30.63
CA LEU A 155 -2.71 -4.73 -29.55
C LEU A 155 -3.54 -3.98 -28.49
N LEU A 156 -3.11 -2.79 -28.07
CA LEU A 156 -3.85 -1.93 -27.13
C LEU A 156 -5.18 -1.42 -27.71
N GLY A 157 -5.24 -1.16 -29.03
CA GLY A 157 -6.47 -0.82 -29.74
C GLY A 157 -7.48 -1.97 -29.74
N GLU A 158 -7.07 -3.17 -30.15
CA GLU A 158 -7.93 -4.37 -30.11
C GLU A 158 -8.43 -4.65 -28.68
N TYR A 159 -7.59 -4.46 -27.67
CA TYR A 159 -7.98 -4.55 -26.27
C TYR A 159 -9.07 -3.55 -25.86
N HIS A 160 -8.92 -2.28 -26.25
CA HIS A 160 -9.93 -1.26 -26.04
C HIS A 160 -11.25 -1.63 -26.72
N ASP A 161 -11.19 -2.04 -27.99
CA ASP A 161 -12.38 -2.36 -28.79
C ASP A 161 -13.10 -3.61 -28.26
N PHE A 162 -12.36 -4.60 -27.76
CA PHE A 162 -12.93 -5.74 -27.02
C PHE A 162 -13.64 -5.30 -25.73
N LEU A 163 -13.02 -4.42 -24.94
CA LEU A 163 -13.62 -3.88 -23.71
C LEU A 163 -14.83 -2.97 -23.99
N TRP A 164 -14.89 -2.37 -25.18
CA TRP A 164 -16.04 -1.62 -25.64
C TRP A 164 -17.18 -2.54 -26.11
N ALA A 165 -16.90 -3.46 -27.04
CA ALA A 165 -17.85 -4.41 -27.60
C ALA A 165 -18.45 -5.34 -26.52
N SER A 166 -17.62 -5.84 -25.61
CA SER A 166 -18.08 -6.72 -24.52
C SER A 166 -19.05 -6.02 -23.56
N GLN A 167 -18.99 -4.69 -23.45
CA GLN A 167 -19.85 -3.86 -22.59
C GLN A 167 -20.87 -3.03 -23.41
N HIS A 168 -21.15 -3.42 -24.64
CA HIS A 168 -22.13 -2.74 -25.49
C HIS A 168 -23.56 -2.90 -24.94
N HIS A 169 -24.43 -1.92 -25.14
CA HIS A 169 -25.79 -1.92 -24.57
C HIS A 169 -26.69 -3.08 -25.04
N VAL A 170 -26.34 -3.71 -26.18
CA VAL A 170 -27.01 -4.90 -26.74
C VAL A 170 -26.35 -6.22 -26.29
N ALA A 171 -25.17 -6.17 -25.66
CA ALA A 171 -24.40 -7.35 -25.30
C ALA A 171 -25.11 -8.20 -24.22
N THR A 172 -25.13 -9.51 -24.42
CA THR A 172 -25.69 -10.45 -23.43
C THR A 172 -24.85 -10.48 -22.14
N LEU A 173 -25.44 -10.88 -21.01
CA LEU A 173 -24.70 -11.01 -19.74
C LEU A 173 -23.50 -11.98 -19.82
N SER A 174 -23.58 -12.98 -20.70
CA SER A 174 -22.47 -13.87 -21.04
C SER A 174 -21.30 -13.16 -21.72
N VAL A 175 -21.58 -12.22 -22.64
CA VAL A 175 -20.57 -11.43 -23.35
C VAL A 175 -19.93 -10.40 -22.40
N ASN A 176 -20.75 -9.72 -21.59
CA ASN A 176 -20.28 -8.78 -20.55
C ASN A 176 -19.28 -9.41 -19.56
N LYS A 177 -19.46 -10.70 -19.24
CA LYS A 177 -18.55 -11.45 -18.33
C LYS A 177 -17.25 -11.92 -18.99
N LEU A 178 -17.08 -11.80 -20.31
CA LEU A 178 -15.87 -12.27 -21.00
C LEU A 178 -14.62 -11.49 -20.56
N ALA A 179 -14.71 -10.17 -20.38
CA ALA A 179 -13.57 -9.35 -19.94
C ALA A 179 -12.97 -9.86 -18.61
N THR A 180 -13.81 -10.15 -17.62
CA THR A 180 -13.39 -10.75 -16.34
C THR A 180 -12.93 -12.20 -16.53
N LYS A 181 -13.67 -13.03 -17.27
CA LYS A 181 -13.37 -14.46 -17.47
C LYS A 181 -12.01 -14.69 -18.14
N HIS A 182 -11.65 -13.84 -19.09
CA HIS A 182 -10.40 -13.92 -19.85
C HIS A 182 -9.29 -13.05 -19.25
N ASN A 183 -9.54 -12.42 -18.10
CA ASN A 183 -8.63 -11.54 -17.36
C ASN A 183 -8.02 -10.42 -18.24
N MET A 184 -8.85 -9.83 -19.11
CA MET A 184 -8.40 -8.92 -20.17
C MET A 184 -7.65 -7.68 -19.65
N PRO A 185 -8.04 -7.02 -18.53
CA PRO A 185 -7.28 -5.89 -17.98
C PRO A 185 -5.83 -6.26 -17.65
N ASN A 186 -5.61 -7.34 -16.89
CA ASN A 186 -4.27 -7.76 -16.49
C ASN A 186 -3.41 -8.17 -17.68
N ARG A 187 -4.00 -8.84 -18.69
CA ARG A 187 -3.30 -9.18 -19.94
C ARG A 187 -2.96 -7.95 -20.78
N MET A 188 -3.85 -6.96 -20.85
CA MET A 188 -3.61 -5.69 -21.54
C MET A 188 -2.42 -4.94 -20.92
N CYS A 189 -2.36 -4.86 -19.59
CA CYS A 189 -1.24 -4.25 -18.88
C CYS A 189 0.06 -5.04 -19.10
N LEU A 190 0.03 -6.37 -18.94
CA LEU A 190 1.22 -7.22 -19.07
C LEU A 190 1.78 -7.25 -20.50
N HIS A 191 0.96 -7.68 -21.47
CA HIS A 191 1.39 -7.93 -22.84
C HIS A 191 1.35 -6.67 -23.72
N GLY A 192 0.46 -5.72 -23.42
CA GLY A 192 0.34 -4.46 -24.15
C GLY A 192 1.28 -3.35 -23.66
N VAL A 193 1.68 -3.35 -22.37
CA VAL A 193 2.47 -2.27 -21.77
C VAL A 193 3.77 -2.76 -21.12
N TYR A 194 3.72 -3.62 -20.11
CA TYR A 194 4.89 -3.93 -19.27
C TYR A 194 6.01 -4.59 -20.06
N ASN A 195 5.70 -5.59 -20.90
CA ASN A 195 6.70 -6.35 -21.66
C ASN A 195 7.55 -5.48 -22.61
N ILE A 196 6.94 -4.55 -23.35
CA ILE A 196 7.68 -3.66 -24.29
C ILE A 196 8.49 -2.59 -23.56
N LEU A 197 7.98 -2.07 -22.44
CA LEU A 197 8.73 -1.11 -21.63
C LEU A 197 9.95 -1.76 -20.95
N GLU A 198 9.81 -3.00 -20.52
CA GLU A 198 10.93 -3.78 -19.95
C GLU A 198 11.99 -4.14 -21.02
N LEU A 199 11.56 -4.37 -22.27
CA LEU A 199 12.46 -4.51 -23.43
C LEU A 199 13.23 -3.21 -23.73
N PHE A 200 12.56 -2.05 -23.70
CA PHE A 200 13.22 -0.76 -23.89
C PHE A 200 14.23 -0.46 -22.77
N ARG A 201 13.89 -0.82 -21.53
CA ARG A 201 14.79 -0.75 -20.38
C ARG A 201 16.01 -1.67 -20.55
N SER A 202 15.83 -2.90 -21.02
CA SER A 202 16.96 -3.84 -21.22
C SER A 202 17.96 -3.35 -22.28
N HIS A 203 17.47 -2.60 -23.27
CA HIS A 203 18.28 -1.97 -24.32
C HIS A 203 18.84 -0.58 -23.95
N LYS A 204 18.52 -0.06 -22.75
CA LYS A 204 18.87 1.30 -22.31
C LYS A 204 18.45 2.38 -23.31
N LEU A 205 17.25 2.25 -23.88
CA LEU A 205 16.69 3.25 -24.78
C LEU A 205 16.14 4.43 -23.99
N GLU A 206 17.06 5.30 -23.56
CA GLU A 206 16.76 6.56 -22.88
C GLU A 206 16.44 7.65 -23.92
N ASP A 207 15.39 8.42 -23.65
CA ASP A 207 15.00 9.67 -24.36
C ASP A 207 14.78 9.58 -25.90
N SER A 208 13.99 8.60 -26.36
CA SER A 208 13.48 8.59 -27.75
C SER A 208 12.05 9.12 -27.83
N GLU A 209 11.79 10.08 -28.73
CA GLU A 209 10.44 10.59 -29.06
C GLU A 209 9.44 9.45 -29.36
N ARG A 210 9.92 8.34 -29.96
CA ARG A 210 9.12 7.14 -30.25
C ARG A 210 8.60 6.48 -28.98
N ILE A 211 9.42 6.37 -27.94
CA ILE A 211 9.04 5.81 -26.64
C ILE A 211 8.07 6.76 -25.92
N SER A 212 8.35 8.07 -25.93
CA SER A 212 7.42 9.07 -25.39
C SER A 212 6.05 9.05 -26.10
N SER A 213 6.03 8.88 -27.42
CA SER A 213 4.80 8.70 -28.22
C SER A 213 4.06 7.39 -27.92
N PHE A 214 4.77 6.33 -27.55
CA PHE A 214 4.15 5.08 -27.10
C PHE A 214 3.55 5.23 -25.70
N LEU A 215 4.31 5.75 -24.74
CA LEU A 215 3.88 5.98 -23.37
C LEU A 215 2.67 6.91 -23.30
N SER A 216 2.70 8.04 -24.01
CA SER A 216 1.58 9.00 -24.06
C SER A 216 0.31 8.35 -24.64
N TYR A 217 0.45 7.49 -25.65
CA TYR A 217 -0.68 6.74 -26.22
C TYR A 217 -1.25 5.73 -25.22
N ALA A 218 -0.37 4.94 -24.58
CA ALA A 218 -0.78 3.95 -23.58
C ALA A 218 -1.43 4.61 -22.35
N TYR A 219 -0.87 5.73 -21.86
CA TYR A 219 -1.42 6.49 -20.73
C TYR A 219 -2.81 7.04 -21.04
N SER A 220 -3.00 7.68 -22.20
CA SER A 220 -4.32 8.17 -22.64
C SER A 220 -5.35 7.03 -22.77
N MET A 221 -4.94 5.87 -23.29
CA MET A 221 -5.81 4.70 -23.40
C MET A 221 -6.23 4.16 -22.02
N MET A 222 -5.28 4.03 -21.09
CA MET A 222 -5.55 3.53 -19.73
C MET A 222 -6.38 4.54 -18.91
N ALA A 223 -6.17 5.84 -19.08
CA ALA A 223 -6.96 6.89 -18.44
C ALA A 223 -8.43 6.85 -18.94
N LEU A 224 -8.63 6.72 -20.26
CA LEU A 224 -9.96 6.55 -20.85
C LEU A 224 -10.66 5.27 -20.33
N LEU A 225 -9.93 4.16 -20.20
CA LEU A 225 -10.48 2.92 -19.65
C LEU A 225 -10.78 3.02 -18.14
N TYR A 226 -9.98 3.78 -17.39
CA TYR A 226 -10.25 4.09 -15.98
C TYR A 226 -11.56 4.89 -15.82
N GLU A 227 -11.78 5.92 -16.64
CA GLU A 227 -13.03 6.71 -16.62
C GLU A 227 -14.25 5.94 -17.13
N THR A 228 -14.10 5.17 -18.22
CA THR A 228 -15.23 4.52 -18.90
C THR A 228 -15.55 3.11 -18.42
N LYS A 229 -14.60 2.40 -17.80
CA LYS A 229 -14.73 1.02 -17.32
C LYS A 229 -14.25 0.86 -15.86
N PRO A 230 -14.86 1.57 -14.88
CA PRO A 230 -14.41 1.61 -13.49
C PRO A 230 -14.49 0.26 -12.75
N VAL A 231 -15.18 -0.75 -13.31
CA VAL A 231 -15.21 -2.14 -12.81
C VAL A 231 -13.80 -2.75 -12.70
N PHE A 232 -12.85 -2.25 -13.49
CA PHE A 232 -11.46 -2.71 -13.48
C PHE A 232 -10.47 -1.63 -12.98
N ALA A 233 -10.97 -0.60 -12.27
CA ALA A 233 -10.19 0.55 -11.82
C ALA A 233 -8.90 0.17 -11.10
N ASP A 234 -8.92 -0.85 -10.25
CA ASP A 234 -7.76 -1.32 -9.48
C ASP A 234 -6.57 -1.71 -10.39
N THR A 235 -6.82 -2.46 -11.47
CA THR A 235 -5.79 -2.82 -12.47
C THR A 235 -5.32 -1.60 -13.26
N TRP A 236 -6.24 -0.69 -13.62
CA TRP A 236 -5.89 0.52 -14.37
C TRP A 236 -5.03 1.47 -13.55
N ILE A 237 -5.29 1.60 -12.24
CA ILE A 237 -4.50 2.42 -11.32
C ILE A 237 -3.06 1.92 -11.22
N GLU A 238 -2.82 0.61 -11.08
CA GLU A 238 -1.46 0.04 -11.07
C GLU A 238 -0.73 0.31 -12.40
N CYS A 239 -1.43 0.17 -13.53
CA CYS A 239 -0.86 0.42 -14.85
C CYS A 239 -0.56 1.90 -15.13
N LEU A 240 -1.43 2.81 -14.68
CA LEU A 240 -1.26 4.27 -14.81
C LEU A 240 -0.09 4.76 -13.95
N GLY A 241 0.03 4.27 -12.71
CA GLY A 241 1.21 4.50 -11.86
C GLY A 241 2.49 3.97 -12.50
N TYR A 242 2.46 2.77 -13.10
CA TYR A 242 3.62 2.22 -13.83
C TYR A 242 4.03 3.10 -15.01
N LEU A 243 3.07 3.53 -15.84
CA LEU A 243 3.31 4.41 -16.99
C LEU A 243 3.87 5.77 -16.55
N ALA A 244 3.30 6.38 -15.51
CA ALA A 244 3.80 7.64 -14.95
C ALA A 244 5.23 7.49 -14.38
N ARG A 245 5.51 6.39 -13.66
CA ARG A 245 6.86 6.08 -13.16
C ARG A 245 7.88 5.84 -14.28
N TYR A 246 7.45 5.26 -15.41
CA TYR A 246 8.32 5.08 -16.58
C TYR A 246 8.56 6.41 -17.31
N HIS A 247 7.51 7.25 -17.48
CA HIS A 247 7.66 8.62 -17.99
C HIS A 247 8.66 9.44 -17.14
N MET A 248 8.54 9.40 -15.81
CA MET A 248 9.48 10.04 -14.88
C MET A 248 10.93 9.58 -15.11
N ALA A 249 11.16 8.29 -15.40
CA ALA A 249 12.49 7.72 -15.56
C ALA A 249 13.17 8.10 -16.88
N ILE A 250 12.42 8.32 -17.96
CA ILE A 250 13.00 8.71 -19.27
C ILE A 250 13.20 10.22 -19.44
N GLN A 251 12.61 11.04 -18.57
CA GLN A 251 12.49 12.49 -18.81
C GLN A 251 13.74 13.26 -18.41
N SER A 252 14.25 14.05 -19.36
CA SER A 252 15.43 14.92 -19.16
C SER A 252 15.14 16.25 -18.44
N ASP A 253 13.98 16.90 -18.65
CA ASP A 253 13.62 18.14 -17.91
C ASP A 253 13.18 17.79 -16.46
N PRO A 254 13.82 18.36 -15.41
CA PRO A 254 13.45 18.13 -14.02
C PRO A 254 11.99 18.49 -13.68
N ARG A 255 11.38 19.47 -14.36
CA ARG A 255 9.99 19.90 -14.10
C ARG A 255 8.99 18.86 -14.57
N ASP A 256 9.22 18.33 -15.76
CA ASP A 256 8.40 17.24 -16.32
C ASP A 256 8.61 15.96 -15.52
N ARG A 257 9.86 15.68 -15.09
CA ARG A 257 10.17 14.57 -14.17
C ARG A 257 9.38 14.69 -12.86
N ASN A 258 9.34 15.87 -12.24
CA ASN A 258 8.55 16.10 -11.02
C ASN A 258 7.04 15.95 -11.29
N THR A 259 6.53 16.45 -12.41
CA THR A 259 5.12 16.30 -12.80
C THR A 259 4.73 14.81 -12.92
N TRP A 260 5.60 14.00 -13.53
CA TRP A 260 5.39 12.55 -13.62
C TRP A 260 5.63 11.81 -12.29
N MET A 261 6.51 12.32 -11.42
CA MET A 261 6.68 11.82 -10.04
C MET A 261 5.40 12.03 -9.22
N ASP A 262 4.79 13.21 -9.29
CA ASP A 262 3.57 13.53 -8.53
C ASP A 262 2.35 12.78 -9.10
N SER A 263 2.22 12.68 -10.43
CA SER A 263 1.23 11.81 -11.09
C SER A 263 1.36 10.34 -10.65
N SER A 264 2.59 9.82 -10.66
CA SER A 264 2.91 8.46 -10.18
C SER A 264 2.55 8.29 -8.69
N ARG A 265 2.86 9.28 -7.84
CA ARG A 265 2.52 9.28 -6.42
C ARG A 265 1.01 9.28 -6.19
N SER A 266 0.23 10.08 -6.94
CA SER A 266 -1.25 10.07 -6.87
C SER A 266 -1.80 8.68 -7.20
N TRP A 267 -1.43 8.10 -8.35
CA TRP A 267 -1.91 6.77 -8.74
C TRP A 267 -1.57 5.68 -7.72
N TYR A 268 -0.33 5.60 -7.24
CA TYR A 268 0.02 4.59 -6.24
C TYR A 268 -0.59 4.86 -4.86
N SER A 269 -0.82 6.13 -4.48
CA SER A 269 -1.55 6.48 -3.25
C SER A 269 -3.02 6.04 -3.33
N LYS A 270 -3.66 6.24 -4.49
CA LYS A 270 -5.02 5.77 -4.78
C LYS A 270 -5.12 4.24 -4.77
N GLY A 271 -4.13 3.54 -5.34
CA GLY A 271 -4.02 2.08 -5.28
C GLY A 271 -3.89 1.58 -3.84
N ALA A 272 -2.98 2.17 -3.07
CA ALA A 272 -2.80 1.89 -1.64
C ALA A 272 -4.03 2.24 -0.78
N TYR A 273 -4.84 3.22 -1.17
CA TYR A 273 -6.09 3.57 -0.50
C TYR A 273 -7.20 2.55 -0.76
N ARG A 274 -7.32 2.05 -2.00
CA ARG A 274 -8.33 1.07 -2.40
C ARG A 274 -7.97 -0.35 -1.97
N GLN A 275 -6.69 -0.71 -2.07
CA GLN A 275 -6.15 -2.05 -1.79
C GLN A 275 -5.02 -1.98 -0.73
N PRO A 276 -5.31 -1.55 0.51
CA PRO A 276 -4.28 -1.30 1.53
C PRO A 276 -3.51 -2.53 2.01
N HIS A 277 -3.97 -3.74 1.65
CA HIS A 277 -3.31 -5.00 1.99
C HIS A 277 -2.14 -5.33 1.05
N ILE A 278 -2.02 -4.67 -0.12
CA ILE A 278 -1.04 -5.02 -1.17
C ILE A 278 0.27 -4.25 -0.99
N GLY A 279 1.37 -4.97 -0.78
CA GLY A 279 2.69 -4.40 -0.52
C GLY A 279 3.33 -3.66 -1.70
N SER A 280 3.01 -4.02 -2.95
CA SER A 280 3.66 -3.42 -4.13
C SER A 280 3.36 -1.93 -4.28
N PHE A 281 2.15 -1.46 -3.96
CA PHE A 281 1.84 -0.03 -3.97
C PHE A 281 2.75 0.77 -3.03
N TYR A 282 3.01 0.26 -1.83
CA TYR A 282 3.91 0.89 -0.88
C TYR A 282 5.37 0.82 -1.33
N HIS A 283 5.80 -0.27 -1.99
CA HIS A 283 7.12 -0.32 -2.62
C HIS A 283 7.28 0.74 -3.71
N TYR A 284 6.28 0.90 -4.58
CA TYR A 284 6.33 1.91 -5.62
C TYR A 284 6.27 3.35 -5.07
N LEU A 285 5.51 3.58 -3.98
CA LEU A 285 5.54 4.84 -3.24
C LEU A 285 6.93 5.14 -2.67
N ALA A 286 7.62 4.15 -2.08
CA ALA A 286 9.00 4.31 -1.63
C ALA A 286 9.94 4.69 -2.79
N VAL A 287 9.77 4.10 -3.98
CA VAL A 287 10.61 4.40 -5.16
C VAL A 287 10.44 5.86 -5.64
N VAL A 288 9.25 6.46 -5.47
CA VAL A 288 8.99 7.88 -5.85
C VAL A 288 9.18 8.89 -4.71
N SER A 289 9.27 8.47 -3.45
CA SER A 289 9.50 9.35 -2.28
C SER A 289 10.99 9.64 -2.00
N ARG A 290 11.86 9.68 -3.02
CA ARG A 290 13.32 9.88 -2.87
C ARG A 290 13.74 11.18 -2.16
N LEU A 291 12.87 12.19 -2.13
CA LEU A 291 13.12 13.48 -1.49
C LEU A 291 12.88 13.47 0.04
N ASP A 292 12.30 12.40 0.59
CA ASP A 292 12.07 12.21 2.03
C ASP A 292 12.54 10.79 2.43
N THR A 293 13.76 10.72 2.98
CA THR A 293 14.43 9.45 3.34
C THR A 293 13.68 8.70 4.45
N LEU A 294 12.97 9.40 5.34
CA LEU A 294 12.13 8.79 6.37
C LEU A 294 10.85 8.20 5.77
N GLN A 295 10.15 8.96 4.91
CA GLN A 295 8.94 8.48 4.25
C GLN A 295 9.26 7.28 3.33
N GLN A 296 10.41 7.32 2.63
CA GLN A 296 10.88 6.21 1.82
C GLN A 296 11.12 4.95 2.65
N LEU A 297 11.82 5.05 3.80
CA LEU A 297 12.01 3.93 4.72
C LEU A 297 10.68 3.37 5.24
N PHE A 298 9.76 4.27 5.65
CA PHE A 298 8.41 3.91 6.09
C PHE A 298 7.65 3.12 5.02
N PHE A 299 7.65 3.59 3.77
CA PHE A 299 6.93 2.92 2.69
C PHE A 299 7.54 1.55 2.35
N TYR A 300 8.87 1.40 2.37
CA TYR A 300 9.48 0.08 2.20
C TYR A 300 9.14 -0.89 3.34
N TYR A 301 9.14 -0.45 4.59
CA TYR A 301 8.73 -1.31 5.71
C TYR A 301 7.22 -1.59 5.69
N LYS A 302 6.38 -0.65 5.27
CA LYS A 302 4.95 -0.90 5.05
C LYS A 302 4.74 -1.93 3.95
N ALA A 303 5.49 -1.88 2.86
CA ALA A 303 5.47 -2.90 1.81
C ALA A 303 5.77 -4.33 2.31
N LEU A 304 6.55 -4.45 3.38
CA LEU A 304 6.88 -5.72 4.03
C LEU A 304 5.87 -6.12 5.12
N ALA A 305 5.17 -5.18 5.77
CA ALA A 305 4.34 -5.43 6.96
C ALA A 305 2.81 -5.48 6.72
N VAL A 306 2.35 -5.26 5.49
CA VAL A 306 0.94 -5.45 5.10
C VAL A 306 0.60 -6.92 4.83
N THR A 307 -0.69 -7.27 4.87
CA THR A 307 -1.19 -8.66 4.78
C THR A 307 -0.76 -9.43 3.51
N GLN A 308 -0.47 -8.74 2.40
CA GLN A 308 0.18 -9.31 1.22
C GLN A 308 1.54 -8.62 0.98
N PRO A 309 2.62 -9.09 1.63
CA PRO A 309 3.94 -8.46 1.56
C PRO A 309 4.55 -8.46 0.16
N PHE A 310 5.36 -7.45 -0.13
CA PHE A 310 6.21 -7.40 -1.33
C PHE A 310 7.69 -7.61 -0.96
N SER A 311 8.14 -8.86 -0.98
CA SER A 311 9.45 -9.29 -0.47
C SER A 311 10.65 -8.59 -1.13
N ALA A 312 10.56 -8.21 -2.40
CA ALA A 312 11.63 -7.48 -3.11
C ALA A 312 11.89 -6.06 -2.56
N ALA A 313 11.02 -5.54 -1.68
CA ALA A 313 11.32 -4.35 -0.89
C ALA A 313 12.56 -4.55 0.01
N ARG A 314 12.83 -5.77 0.51
CA ARG A 314 14.03 -6.05 1.32
C ARG A 314 15.33 -5.69 0.61
N GLU A 315 15.46 -6.07 -0.66
CA GLU A 315 16.64 -5.74 -1.47
C GLU A 315 16.65 -4.25 -1.86
N SER A 316 15.48 -3.66 -2.10
CA SER A 316 15.35 -2.24 -2.46
C SER A 316 15.77 -1.29 -1.33
N ILE A 317 15.56 -1.68 -0.07
CA ILE A 317 16.01 -0.93 1.12
C ILE A 317 17.54 -0.83 1.16
N LEU A 318 18.27 -1.85 0.68
CA LEU A 318 19.74 -1.84 0.73
C LEU A 318 20.35 -0.73 -0.13
N THR A 319 19.67 -0.31 -1.22
CA THR A 319 20.07 0.86 -2.01
C THR A 319 19.97 2.14 -1.18
N LEU A 320 18.84 2.38 -0.49
CA LEU A 320 18.69 3.53 0.43
C LEU A 320 19.78 3.52 1.51
N PHE A 321 20.09 2.37 2.09
CA PHE A 321 21.17 2.27 3.09
C PHE A 321 22.57 2.59 2.51
N ALA A 322 22.84 2.21 1.27
CA ALA A 322 24.09 2.54 0.58
C ALA A 322 24.17 4.03 0.20
N ASP A 323 23.06 4.62 -0.24
CA ASP A 323 22.96 6.04 -0.57
C ASP A 323 23.24 6.90 0.66
N ILE A 324 22.57 6.65 1.79
CA ILE A 324 22.81 7.35 3.07
C ILE A 324 24.23 7.15 3.60
N ALA A 325 24.83 5.97 3.41
CA ALA A 325 26.21 5.70 3.81
C ALA A 325 27.25 6.46 2.95
N SER A 326 26.85 6.96 1.78
CA SER A 326 27.71 7.67 0.83
C SER A 326 27.58 9.20 0.90
N GLN A 327 26.61 9.72 1.66
CA GLN A 327 26.35 11.16 1.79
C GLN A 327 27.34 11.86 2.74
N GLU A 328 27.90 13.00 2.31
CA GLU A 328 28.80 13.83 3.13
C GLU A 328 28.07 14.66 4.20
N VAL A 329 26.80 15.00 3.96
CA VAL A 329 25.94 15.77 4.88
C VAL A 329 24.78 14.89 5.31
N GLN A 330 24.67 14.61 6.61
CA GLN A 330 23.55 13.84 7.17
C GLN A 330 22.47 14.80 7.72
N LEU A 331 21.22 14.58 7.33
CA LEU A 331 20.04 15.21 7.95
C LEU A 331 19.66 14.45 9.23
N ASP A 332 18.80 15.06 10.07
CA ASP A 332 18.33 14.47 11.33
C ASP A 332 17.77 13.04 11.15
N HIS A 333 17.06 12.80 10.04
CA HIS A 333 16.50 11.49 9.74
C HIS A 333 17.52 10.49 9.20
N ASP A 334 18.62 10.91 8.59
CA ASP A 334 19.60 9.99 8.01
C ASP A 334 20.39 9.23 9.10
N VAL A 335 20.47 9.79 10.31
CA VAL A 335 20.94 9.08 11.51
C VAL A 335 19.98 7.94 11.89
N PHE A 336 18.66 8.14 11.75
CA PHE A 336 17.65 7.10 11.96
C PHE A 336 17.69 6.01 10.88
N ILE A 337 17.84 6.39 9.60
CA ILE A 337 18.06 5.41 8.52
C ILE A 337 19.36 4.62 8.79
N SER A 338 20.43 5.30 9.24
CA SER A 338 21.70 4.64 9.61
C SER A 338 21.53 3.61 10.74
N LEU A 339 20.75 3.95 11.78
CA LEU A 339 20.44 3.03 12.89
C LEU A 339 19.62 1.82 12.43
N HIS A 340 18.63 2.05 11.56
CA HIS A 340 17.88 0.97 10.92
C HIS A 340 18.75 0.09 10.00
N SER A 341 19.73 0.66 9.30
CA SER A 341 20.73 -0.08 8.52
C SER A 341 21.57 -1.00 9.39
N ILE A 342 22.07 -0.51 10.53
CA ILE A 342 22.78 -1.33 11.53
C ILE A 342 21.89 -2.47 12.05
N CYS A 343 20.63 -2.16 12.40
CA CYS A 343 19.68 -3.16 12.90
C CYS A 343 19.31 -4.24 11.86
N PHE A 344 19.16 -3.84 10.59
CA PHE A 344 18.76 -4.71 9.49
C PHE A 344 19.90 -5.60 9.00
N THR A 345 21.09 -5.02 8.81
CA THR A 345 22.27 -5.73 8.28
C THR A 345 23.08 -6.44 9.37
N SER A 346 22.90 -6.04 10.63
CA SER A 346 23.76 -6.42 11.77
C SER A 346 25.23 -6.03 11.62
N VAL A 347 25.56 -5.10 10.71
CA VAL A 347 26.92 -4.55 10.47
C VAL A 347 27.11 -3.25 11.26
N ASN A 348 28.36 -2.90 11.60
CA ASN A 348 28.72 -1.66 12.33
C ASN A 348 28.08 -1.48 13.72
N GLN A 349 27.76 -2.59 14.40
CA GLN A 349 27.16 -2.61 15.76
C GLN A 349 27.95 -1.77 16.78
N ASN A 350 29.28 -1.71 16.64
CA ASN A 350 30.16 -0.86 17.47
C ASN A 350 29.89 0.66 17.38
N THR A 351 29.09 1.10 16.41
CA THR A 351 28.66 2.50 16.26
C THR A 351 27.22 2.76 16.71
N PHE A 352 26.47 1.70 17.04
CA PHE A 352 25.03 1.76 17.34
C PHE A 352 24.72 2.71 18.49
N ASP A 353 25.32 2.50 19.67
CA ASP A 353 25.05 3.29 20.87
C ASP A 353 25.31 4.78 20.64
N LYS A 354 26.44 5.11 20.01
CA LYS A 354 26.80 6.49 19.68
C LYS A 354 25.77 7.15 18.76
N LYS A 355 25.34 6.46 17.69
CA LYS A 355 24.31 6.99 16.77
C LYS A 355 22.93 7.05 17.44
N LYS A 356 22.62 6.14 18.35
CA LYS A 356 21.36 6.13 19.13
C LYS A 356 21.29 7.35 20.04
N ASP A 357 22.34 7.62 20.81
CA ASP A 357 22.44 8.80 21.67
C ASP A 357 22.40 10.12 20.88
N GLU A 358 23.10 10.16 19.73
CA GLU A 358 23.06 11.27 18.76
C GLU A 358 21.62 11.54 18.30
N TYR A 359 20.91 10.52 17.80
CA TYR A 359 19.54 10.65 17.31
C TYR A 359 18.54 11.05 18.41
N LEU A 360 18.67 10.49 19.62
CA LEU A 360 17.86 10.90 20.78
C LEU A 360 18.14 12.35 21.18
N GLY A 361 19.37 12.85 21.00
CA GLY A 361 19.73 14.26 21.17
C GLY A 361 19.09 15.18 20.12
N LEU A 362 19.07 14.75 18.85
CA LEU A 362 18.41 15.47 17.76
C LEU A 362 16.89 15.56 18.01
N LEU A 363 16.22 14.44 18.33
CA LEU A 363 14.79 14.42 18.66
C LEU A 363 14.43 15.35 19.83
N LYS A 364 15.20 15.34 20.92
CA LYS A 364 15.02 16.27 22.06
C LYS A 364 15.06 17.73 21.64
N THR A 365 15.82 18.06 20.60
CA THR A 365 16.01 19.42 20.10
C THR A 365 14.96 19.82 19.06
N SER A 366 14.61 18.92 18.14
CA SER A 366 13.73 19.23 17.00
C SER A 366 12.23 19.16 17.33
N ILE A 367 11.80 18.25 18.22
CA ILE A 367 10.37 18.08 18.58
C ILE A 367 9.77 19.36 19.16
N PRO A 368 10.39 20.07 20.14
CA PRO A 368 9.82 21.30 20.69
C PRO A 368 9.66 22.43 19.66
N ILE A 369 10.57 22.49 18.68
CA ILE A 369 10.63 23.53 17.64
C ILE A 369 9.56 23.30 16.56
N ASN A 370 9.27 22.05 16.22
CA ASN A 370 8.58 21.69 14.97
C ASN A 370 7.39 20.73 15.19
N LYS A 371 6.65 20.91 16.30
CA LYS A 371 5.55 20.03 16.75
C LYS A 371 4.54 19.63 15.65
N PRO A 372 4.07 20.52 14.75
CA PRO A 372 3.09 20.13 13.73
C PRO A 372 3.67 19.16 12.69
N LYS A 373 4.91 19.37 12.22
CA LYS A 373 5.54 18.47 11.24
C LYS A 373 5.95 17.14 11.86
N PHE A 374 6.31 17.13 13.15
CA PHE A 374 6.67 15.89 13.84
C PHE A 374 5.50 14.89 13.95
N LYS A 375 4.23 15.32 13.80
CA LYS A 375 3.08 14.41 13.82
C LYS A 375 3.20 13.25 12.80
N ALA A 376 3.44 13.58 11.53
CA ALA A 376 3.58 12.60 10.46
C ALA A 376 4.89 11.79 10.62
N SER A 377 6.02 12.47 10.83
CA SER A 377 7.32 11.82 11.05
C SER A 377 7.30 10.86 12.24
N GLY A 378 6.63 11.23 13.33
CA GLY A 378 6.48 10.41 14.53
C GLY A 378 5.71 9.11 14.26
N ALA A 379 4.64 9.17 13.47
CA ALA A 379 3.92 7.98 13.02
C ALA A 379 4.79 7.07 12.12
N TYR A 380 5.54 7.66 11.18
CA TYR A 380 6.52 6.91 10.37
C TYR A 380 7.56 6.20 11.26
N ILE A 381 8.18 6.92 12.20
CA ILE A 381 9.17 6.37 13.16
C ILE A 381 8.55 5.24 13.99
N ALA A 382 7.30 5.36 14.46
CA ALA A 382 6.63 4.31 15.22
C ALA A 382 6.40 3.04 14.37
N ILE A 383 5.89 3.20 13.15
CA ILE A 383 5.62 2.07 12.24
C ILE A 383 6.94 1.39 11.83
N CYS A 384 8.00 2.15 11.59
CA CYS A 384 9.35 1.61 11.38
C CYS A 384 9.86 0.84 12.61
N GLY A 385 9.64 1.38 13.82
CA GLY A 385 9.95 0.72 15.08
C GLY A 385 9.23 -0.62 15.22
N VAL A 386 7.91 -0.66 15.04
CA VAL A 386 7.13 -1.92 15.11
C VAL A 386 7.57 -2.90 14.03
N ALA A 387 7.72 -2.48 12.77
CA ALA A 387 8.19 -3.35 11.68
C ALA A 387 9.59 -3.95 11.96
N SER A 388 10.45 -3.23 12.67
CA SER A 388 11.76 -3.72 13.09
C SER A 388 11.71 -4.77 14.21
N LEU A 389 10.68 -4.76 15.06
CA LEU A 389 10.44 -5.83 16.04
C LEU A 389 9.99 -7.13 15.35
N PHE A 390 9.28 -7.03 14.22
CA PHE A 390 9.04 -8.13 13.27
C PHE A 390 10.26 -8.50 12.42
N GLN A 391 11.44 -7.97 12.74
CA GLN A 391 12.70 -8.18 12.00
C GLN A 391 12.53 -7.97 10.49
N TYR A 392 11.69 -6.98 10.12
CA TYR A 392 11.41 -6.59 8.73
C TYR A 392 10.74 -7.70 7.89
N ASN A 393 9.82 -8.46 8.52
CA ASN A 393 9.11 -9.60 7.95
C ASN A 393 10.06 -10.67 7.38
N LEU A 394 11.06 -11.03 8.19
CA LEU A 394 11.93 -12.17 7.95
C LEU A 394 11.16 -13.46 8.30
N GLU A 395 11.11 -14.45 7.41
CA GLU A 395 10.26 -15.66 7.53
C GLU A 395 10.36 -16.40 8.89
N ASN A 396 11.52 -16.33 9.55
CA ASN A 396 11.77 -16.93 10.87
C ASN A 396 12.00 -15.87 11.98
N GLY A 397 11.42 -14.67 11.82
CA GLY A 397 11.54 -13.57 12.76
C GLY A 397 10.84 -13.87 14.08
N SER A 398 11.50 -13.60 15.21
CA SER A 398 11.02 -14.08 16.52
C SER A 398 9.62 -13.58 16.88
N MET A 399 9.29 -12.33 16.54
CA MET A 399 7.95 -11.78 16.73
C MET A 399 6.92 -12.43 15.82
N GLN A 400 7.26 -12.70 14.55
CA GLN A 400 6.37 -13.36 13.59
C GLN A 400 6.05 -14.79 14.03
N VAL A 401 7.05 -15.56 14.45
CA VAL A 401 6.86 -16.90 15.03
C VAL A 401 5.99 -16.81 16.29
N ALA A 402 6.24 -15.84 17.17
CA ALA A 402 5.47 -15.63 18.40
C ALA A 402 4.01 -15.18 18.18
N THR A 403 3.67 -14.68 16.98
CA THR A 403 2.30 -14.23 16.61
C THR A 403 1.61 -15.15 15.60
N THR A 404 2.29 -16.16 15.05
CA THR A 404 1.66 -17.21 14.24
C THR A 404 0.89 -18.23 15.09
N SER A 405 -0.14 -18.84 14.50
CA SER A 405 -1.32 -19.34 15.24
C SER A 405 -1.32 -20.80 15.73
N GLU A 406 -0.27 -21.60 15.50
CA GLU A 406 -0.36 -23.06 15.78
C GLU A 406 -0.27 -23.45 17.27
N GLU A 407 0.52 -22.75 18.10
CA GLU A 407 0.61 -23.05 19.54
C GLU A 407 -0.25 -22.15 20.43
N ASN A 408 -0.51 -20.89 20.02
CA ASN A 408 -1.23 -19.91 20.84
C ASN A 408 -2.76 -20.13 20.91
N GLN A 409 -3.34 -20.98 20.05
CA GLN A 409 -4.79 -21.28 20.05
C GLN A 409 -5.16 -22.53 20.88
N HIS A 410 -4.18 -23.34 21.30
CA HIS A 410 -4.48 -24.65 21.89
C HIS A 410 -4.99 -24.59 23.35
N THR A 411 -5.00 -23.42 23.97
CA THR A 411 -5.70 -23.15 25.24
C THR A 411 -7.21 -22.89 25.10
N THR A 412 -7.76 -22.85 23.88
CA THR A 412 -9.20 -22.59 23.64
C THR A 412 -9.96 -23.68 22.87
N ALA A 413 -9.29 -24.74 22.41
CA ALA A 413 -9.86 -25.71 21.46
C ALA A 413 -10.86 -26.74 22.05
N ASP A 414 -11.02 -26.82 23.38
CA ASP A 414 -11.96 -27.74 24.05
C ASP A 414 -13.32 -27.09 24.42
N ALA A 415 -13.60 -25.87 23.92
CA ALA A 415 -14.76 -25.06 24.35
C ALA A 415 -15.59 -24.42 23.21
N ASP A 416 -15.71 -25.07 22.06
CA ASP A 416 -16.58 -24.61 20.96
C ASP A 416 -18.07 -24.94 21.21
N ALA A 417 -18.81 -23.95 21.75
CA ALA A 417 -20.26 -23.81 21.59
C ALA A 417 -20.81 -22.40 21.86
N ASP A 418 -20.27 -21.67 22.86
CA ASP A 418 -20.91 -20.45 23.44
C ASP A 418 -19.99 -19.22 23.57
N ALA A 419 -18.79 -19.21 22.96
CA ALA A 419 -17.77 -18.18 23.19
C ALA A 419 -17.96 -16.88 22.36
N ALA A 420 -19.00 -16.10 22.67
CA ALA A 420 -19.19 -14.75 22.11
C ALA A 420 -18.68 -13.59 23.02
N ASP A 421 -18.24 -13.86 24.25
CA ASP A 421 -18.00 -12.83 25.28
C ASP A 421 -16.74 -13.04 26.16
N ASN A 422 -15.88 -14.03 25.85
CA ASN A 422 -14.68 -14.32 26.65
C ASN A 422 -13.47 -13.49 26.21
N GLU A 423 -13.12 -12.45 26.97
CA GLU A 423 -11.85 -11.71 26.80
C GLU A 423 -10.63 -12.58 27.10
N PRO A 424 -9.49 -12.42 26.40
CA PRO A 424 -8.29 -13.28 26.53
C PRO A 424 -7.48 -13.10 27.83
N LYS A 425 -8.10 -12.61 28.90
CA LYS A 425 -7.46 -12.28 30.18
C LYS A 425 -6.71 -13.45 30.79
N ASP A 426 -7.27 -14.65 30.71
CA ASP A 426 -6.76 -15.85 31.40
C ASP A 426 -5.33 -16.25 30.95
N ALA A 427 -4.97 -16.00 29.70
CA ALA A 427 -3.63 -16.32 29.17
C ALA A 427 -2.55 -15.31 29.62
N LEU A 428 -2.95 -14.09 30.01
CA LEU A 428 -2.05 -13.01 30.45
C LEU A 428 -1.93 -12.90 31.98
N LEU A 429 -2.63 -13.76 32.74
CA LEU A 429 -2.61 -13.76 34.22
C LEU A 429 -1.25 -14.13 34.84
N PHE A 430 -0.33 -14.69 34.05
CA PHE A 430 1.00 -15.09 34.50
C PHE A 430 2.07 -14.14 33.96
N ARG A 431 3.14 -13.95 34.74
CA ARG A 431 4.32 -13.17 34.31
C ARG A 431 4.86 -13.79 33.02
N PRO A 432 4.96 -13.03 31.91
CA PRO A 432 5.49 -13.56 30.66
C PRO A 432 6.85 -14.20 30.93
N SER A 433 7.04 -15.42 30.45
CA SER A 433 8.24 -16.21 30.76
C SER A 433 9.49 -15.41 30.42
N GLU A 434 10.41 -15.27 31.38
CA GLU A 434 11.63 -14.47 31.18
C GLU A 434 12.50 -15.11 30.09
N LEU A 435 12.41 -14.58 28.87
CA LEU A 435 13.28 -14.98 27.79
C LEU A 435 14.69 -14.41 28.04
N ASN A 436 15.67 -15.30 28.19
CA ASN A 436 17.06 -14.92 28.40
C ASN A 436 17.56 -14.08 27.22
N SER A 437 18.24 -12.96 27.50
CA SER A 437 18.85 -12.08 26.49
C SER A 437 19.70 -12.84 25.48
N ASP A 438 20.37 -13.89 25.97
CA ASP A 438 21.34 -14.70 25.23
C ASP A 438 20.68 -15.60 24.17
N THR A 439 19.34 -15.67 24.17
CA THR A 439 18.54 -16.38 23.15
C THR A 439 17.95 -15.44 22.07
N LEU A 440 18.01 -14.11 22.29
CA LEU A 440 17.53 -13.12 21.33
C LEU A 440 18.62 -12.81 20.30
N ASN A 441 18.23 -12.72 19.03
CA ASN A 441 19.13 -12.27 17.97
C ASN A 441 19.57 -10.81 18.23
N ILE A 442 20.85 -10.49 18.01
CA ILE A 442 21.40 -9.14 18.20
C ILE A 442 20.59 -8.08 17.45
N SER A 443 20.11 -8.38 16.24
CA SER A 443 19.20 -7.50 15.48
C SER A 443 17.95 -7.13 16.28
N LEU A 444 17.29 -8.10 16.92
CA LEU A 444 16.12 -7.87 17.77
C LEU A 444 16.48 -7.13 19.07
N ILE A 445 17.68 -7.36 19.62
CA ILE A 445 18.16 -6.61 20.79
C ILE A 445 18.34 -5.12 20.44
N CYS A 446 18.98 -4.80 19.31
CA CYS A 446 19.17 -3.43 18.85
C CYS A 446 17.85 -2.74 18.47
N THR A 447 16.94 -3.42 17.77
CA THR A 447 15.65 -2.82 17.38
C THR A 447 14.77 -2.51 18.59
N GLN A 448 14.73 -3.38 19.60
CA GLN A 448 14.06 -3.12 20.86
C GLN A 448 14.62 -1.89 21.58
N GLU A 449 15.94 -1.76 21.69
CA GLU A 449 16.55 -0.60 22.33
C GLU A 449 16.22 0.69 21.58
N LEU A 450 16.44 0.71 20.26
CA LEU A 450 16.13 1.87 19.43
C LEU A 450 14.67 2.30 19.57
N ALA A 451 13.75 1.36 19.39
CA ALA A 451 12.32 1.62 19.43
C ALA A 451 11.83 2.10 20.81
N PHE A 452 12.28 1.45 21.89
CA PHE A 452 11.81 1.73 23.23
C PHE A 452 12.52 2.92 23.89
N ASP A 453 13.77 3.22 23.55
CA ASP A 453 14.44 4.46 23.99
C ASP A 453 13.79 5.69 23.33
N ILE A 454 13.44 5.60 22.04
CA ILE A 454 12.67 6.63 21.32
C ILE A 454 11.28 6.81 21.96
N LEU A 455 10.55 5.71 22.21
CA LEU A 455 9.22 5.76 22.82
C LEU A 455 9.24 6.32 24.25
N SER A 456 10.24 5.93 25.05
CA SER A 456 10.48 6.44 26.41
C SER A 456 10.73 7.96 26.43
N LEU A 457 11.52 8.45 25.47
CA LEU A 457 11.71 9.88 25.24
C LEU A 457 10.38 10.57 24.89
N LEU A 458 9.61 10.01 23.95
CA LEU A 458 8.38 10.63 23.44
C LEU A 458 7.25 10.68 24.47
N PHE A 459 7.13 9.67 25.35
CA PHE A 459 6.26 9.75 26.54
C PHE A 459 6.63 10.87 27.51
N SER A 460 7.89 11.34 27.46
CA SER A 460 8.39 12.43 28.31
C SER A 460 8.29 13.82 27.64
N CYS A 461 7.78 13.89 26.41
CA CYS A 461 7.64 15.15 25.66
C CYS A 461 6.29 15.83 25.91
N GLU A 462 6.30 17.16 26.06
CA GLU A 462 5.07 17.95 26.26
C GLU A 462 4.36 18.30 24.94
N GLY A 463 3.05 18.00 24.89
CA GLY A 463 2.13 18.43 23.84
C GLY A 463 1.76 17.35 22.83
N ASN A 464 0.79 17.67 21.97
CA ASN A 464 0.14 16.70 21.08
C ASN A 464 0.96 16.26 19.85
N GLY A 465 2.05 16.95 19.51
CA GLY A 465 2.88 16.63 18.33
C GLY A 465 3.44 15.19 18.32
N VAL A 466 3.59 14.57 19.49
CA VAL A 466 4.09 13.19 19.66
C VAL A 466 2.98 12.13 19.72
N GLN A 467 1.71 12.54 19.81
CA GLN A 467 0.58 11.62 19.99
C GLN A 467 0.42 10.59 18.85
N PRO A 468 0.63 10.91 17.55
CA PRO A 468 0.55 9.90 16.48
C PRO A 468 1.54 8.74 16.68
N HIS A 469 2.76 9.03 17.18
CA HIS A 469 3.74 7.99 17.50
C HIS A 469 3.23 7.08 18.63
N ILE A 470 2.71 7.68 19.71
CA ILE A 470 2.19 6.96 20.87
C ILE A 470 0.96 6.10 20.50
N HIS A 471 0.07 6.64 19.66
CA HIS A 471 -1.11 5.93 19.18
C HIS A 471 -0.75 4.62 18.45
N VAL A 472 0.23 4.65 17.53
CA VAL A 472 0.71 3.44 16.84
C VAL A 472 1.20 2.36 17.81
N TRP A 473 1.96 2.74 18.85
CA TRP A 473 2.44 1.79 19.86
C TRP A 473 1.31 1.20 20.71
N LEU A 474 0.28 1.99 21.04
CA LEU A 474 -0.89 1.49 21.77
C LEU A 474 -1.73 0.54 20.92
N VAL A 475 -1.83 0.76 19.60
CA VAL A 475 -2.46 -0.21 18.67
C VAL A 475 -1.64 -1.50 18.60
N PHE A 476 -0.31 -1.42 18.59
CA PHE A 476 0.54 -2.62 18.66
C PHE A 476 0.36 -3.38 19.98
N LEU A 477 0.23 -2.70 21.12
CA LEU A 477 -0.12 -3.35 22.38
C LEU A 477 -1.54 -3.96 22.37
N ASP A 478 -2.50 -3.37 21.67
CA ASP A 478 -3.84 -3.95 21.50
C ASP A 478 -3.81 -5.22 20.63
N TYR A 479 -2.96 -5.28 19.61
CA TYR A 479 -2.72 -6.50 18.83
C TYR A 479 -2.06 -7.60 19.67
N LEU A 480 -1.05 -7.26 20.48
CA LEU A 480 -0.31 -8.24 21.30
C LEU A 480 -1.15 -8.89 22.42
N LYS A 481 -2.34 -8.37 22.75
CA LYS A 481 -3.23 -9.00 23.76
C LYS A 481 -3.68 -10.40 23.35
N TYR A 482 -3.63 -10.73 22.05
CA TYR A 482 -3.93 -12.06 21.51
C TYR A 482 -2.71 -13.00 21.48
N TYR A 483 -1.51 -12.51 21.79
CA TYR A 483 -0.25 -13.23 21.58
C TYR A 483 0.66 -13.17 22.84
N PRO A 484 0.42 -14.05 23.84
CA PRO A 484 1.22 -14.11 25.08
C PRO A 484 2.73 -14.23 24.83
N ASN A 485 3.14 -14.99 23.81
CA ASN A 485 4.54 -15.11 23.41
C ASN A 485 5.09 -13.82 22.79
N GLY A 486 4.26 -13.07 22.04
CA GLY A 486 4.64 -11.79 21.45
C GLY A 486 4.85 -10.68 22.49
N ILE A 487 3.96 -10.59 23.49
CA ILE A 487 4.14 -9.65 24.60
C ILE A 487 5.36 -10.00 25.47
N ALA A 488 5.67 -11.31 25.65
CA ALA A 488 6.86 -11.75 26.38
C ALA A 488 8.17 -11.19 25.80
N LEU A 489 8.28 -11.10 24.47
CA LEU A 489 9.46 -10.56 23.79
C LEU A 489 9.74 -9.10 24.19
N ILE A 490 8.71 -8.27 24.34
CA ILE A 490 8.87 -6.83 24.60
C ILE A 490 8.75 -6.45 26.08
N PHE A 491 8.09 -7.28 26.90
CA PHE A 491 7.67 -6.97 28.27
C PHE A 491 8.77 -6.31 29.13
N LYS A 492 9.99 -6.85 29.08
CA LYS A 492 11.14 -6.39 29.90
C LYS A 492 11.69 -5.01 29.53
N ARG A 493 11.56 -4.59 28.27
CA ARG A 493 12.16 -3.34 27.75
C ARG A 493 11.14 -2.27 27.38
N PHE A 494 9.88 -2.63 27.22
CA PHE A 494 8.83 -1.65 26.93
C PHE A 494 8.73 -0.61 28.07
N PRO A 495 8.62 0.70 27.77
CA PRO A 495 8.70 1.77 28.78
C PRO A 495 7.37 1.97 29.52
N TRP A 496 6.89 0.91 30.19
CA TRP A 496 5.61 0.89 30.92
C TRP A 496 5.46 2.06 31.89
N LYS A 497 6.54 2.46 32.58
CA LYS A 497 6.49 3.50 33.61
C LYS A 497 6.18 4.84 33.00
N GLN A 498 6.91 5.21 31.96
CA GLN A 498 6.72 6.43 31.18
C GLN A 498 5.32 6.45 30.55
N MET A 499 4.86 5.31 30.01
CA MET A 499 3.49 5.16 29.52
C MET A 499 2.45 5.48 30.61
N THR A 500 2.54 4.88 31.80
CA THR A 500 1.59 5.16 32.90
C THR A 500 1.62 6.63 33.33
N GLN A 501 2.82 7.23 33.45
CA GLN A 501 3.00 8.64 33.80
C GLN A 501 2.37 9.58 32.77
N TYR A 502 2.52 9.28 31.48
CA TYR A 502 1.93 10.03 30.38
C TYR A 502 0.38 10.01 30.42
N GLY A 503 -0.22 8.82 30.55
CA GLY A 503 -1.69 8.70 30.64
C GLY A 503 -2.28 9.40 31.87
N THR A 504 -1.59 9.28 33.02
CA THR A 504 -1.94 10.02 34.23
C THR A 504 -1.94 11.54 34.01
N ALA A 505 -0.93 12.07 33.29
CA ALA A 505 -0.85 13.50 33.02
C ALA A 505 -2.02 13.98 32.15
N LEU A 506 -2.32 13.27 31.06
CA LEU A 506 -3.45 13.58 30.17
C LEU A 506 -4.81 13.53 30.91
N LEU A 507 -5.05 12.49 31.71
CA LEU A 507 -6.28 12.38 32.50
C LEU A 507 -6.44 13.51 33.52
N LYS A 508 -5.34 13.90 34.18
CA LYS A 508 -5.35 15.01 35.16
C LYS A 508 -5.65 16.35 34.49
N GLU A 509 -5.20 16.57 33.25
CA GLU A 509 -5.59 17.74 32.45
C GLU A 509 -7.11 17.75 32.16
N LYS A 510 -7.69 16.58 31.86
CA LYS A 510 -9.12 16.45 31.50
C LYS A 510 -10.06 16.22 32.68
N LYS A 511 -9.58 16.29 33.94
CA LYS A 511 -10.35 16.02 35.18
C LYS A 511 -11.65 16.84 35.32
N SER A 512 -11.77 17.98 34.64
CA SER A 512 -12.97 18.82 34.61
C SER A 512 -14.07 18.34 33.65
N ASN A 513 -13.73 17.53 32.63
CA ASN A 513 -14.63 17.10 31.57
C ASN A 513 -15.16 15.68 31.83
N LYS A 514 -16.16 15.57 32.72
CA LYS A 514 -16.76 14.27 33.11
C LYS A 514 -17.25 13.44 31.93
N ALA A 515 -17.95 14.05 30.97
CA ALA A 515 -18.47 13.33 29.81
C ALA A 515 -17.38 12.76 28.89
N PHE A 516 -16.19 13.36 28.86
CA PHE A 516 -15.02 12.78 28.18
C PHE A 516 -14.45 11.60 28.95
N LEU A 517 -14.34 11.72 30.28
CA LEU A 517 -13.84 10.65 31.14
C LEU A 517 -14.76 9.42 31.11
N GLU A 518 -16.08 9.60 31.17
CA GLU A 518 -17.08 8.53 31.01
C GLU A 518 -16.92 7.80 29.66
N ARG A 519 -16.70 8.52 28.55
CA ARG A 519 -16.42 7.88 27.24
C ARG A 519 -15.10 7.12 27.22
N VAL A 520 -14.04 7.66 27.83
CA VAL A 520 -12.73 6.99 27.94
C VAL A 520 -12.80 5.72 28.80
N GLN A 521 -13.59 5.72 29.87
CA GLN A 521 -13.67 4.65 30.86
C GLN A 521 -14.65 3.53 30.47
N ASP A 522 -15.88 3.90 30.10
CA ASP A 522 -17.00 2.95 30.02
C ASP A 522 -17.37 2.56 28.58
N SER A 523 -16.86 3.24 27.55
CA SER A 523 -17.16 2.94 26.15
C SER A 523 -16.52 1.63 25.68
N LYS A 524 -17.34 0.57 25.57
CA LYS A 524 -16.96 -0.64 24.82
C LYS A 524 -16.76 -0.37 23.31
N SER A 525 -17.44 0.64 22.76
CA SER A 525 -17.35 1.06 21.35
C SER A 525 -16.07 1.83 21.02
N PHE A 526 -15.60 1.70 19.77
CA PHE A 526 -14.51 2.48 19.18
C PHE A 526 -14.82 3.99 19.20
N PRO A 527 -13.87 4.89 19.57
CA PRO A 527 -14.17 6.31 19.67
C PRO A 527 -14.25 6.90 18.26
N THR A 528 -15.45 7.25 17.85
CA THR A 528 -15.72 7.95 16.59
C THR A 528 -16.35 9.30 16.89
N VAL A 529 -15.90 10.33 16.17
CA VAL A 529 -16.54 11.65 16.17
C VAL A 529 -17.32 11.77 14.87
N GLU A 530 -18.63 12.02 14.96
CA GLU A 530 -19.49 12.15 13.77
C GLU A 530 -18.95 13.25 12.84
N GLY A 531 -18.84 12.93 11.54
CA GLY A 531 -18.31 13.85 10.53
C GLY A 531 -16.78 14.04 10.54
N LEU A 532 -16.05 13.42 11.47
CA LEU A 532 -14.59 13.43 11.47
C LEU A 532 -14.04 12.21 10.73
N GLN A 533 -13.09 12.45 9.82
CA GLN A 533 -12.39 11.37 9.12
C GLN A 533 -11.43 10.60 10.05
N PRO A 534 -11.05 9.36 9.70
CA PRO A 534 -9.94 8.66 10.35
C PRO A 534 -8.68 9.54 10.48
N LEU A 535 -7.90 9.32 11.54
CA LEU A 535 -6.70 10.10 11.81
C LEU A 535 -5.61 9.78 10.77
N PRO A 536 -4.69 10.71 10.44
CA PRO A 536 -3.63 10.46 9.46
C PRO A 536 -2.81 9.21 9.75
N GLU A 537 -2.45 8.95 11.01
CA GLU A 537 -1.72 7.73 11.38
C GLU A 537 -2.56 6.44 11.29
N GLU A 538 -3.88 6.52 11.29
CA GLU A 538 -4.77 5.37 11.10
C GLU A 538 -4.80 4.93 9.65
N TYR A 539 -4.74 5.87 8.69
CA TYR A 539 -4.47 5.54 7.28
C TYR A 539 -3.08 4.93 7.09
N MET A 540 -2.08 5.43 7.82
CA MET A 540 -0.73 4.84 7.78
C MET A 540 -0.72 3.41 8.34
N MET A 541 -1.51 3.10 9.36
CA MET A 541 -1.68 1.74 9.91
C MET A 541 -2.62 0.83 9.10
N ARG A 542 -3.55 1.38 8.30
CA ARG A 542 -4.49 0.61 7.49
C ARG A 542 -3.74 -0.40 6.59
N GLY A 543 -4.15 -1.66 6.66
CA GLY A 543 -3.54 -2.77 5.91
C GLY A 543 -2.40 -3.50 6.62
N LEU A 544 -1.84 -2.94 7.70
CA LEU A 544 -0.88 -3.64 8.55
C LEU A 544 -1.59 -4.71 9.39
N GLU A 545 -0.94 -5.85 9.61
CA GLU A 545 -1.50 -6.93 10.43
C GLU A 545 -1.79 -6.46 11.87
N ILE A 546 -0.91 -5.63 12.44
CA ILE A 546 -1.04 -5.06 13.79
C ILE A 546 -2.32 -4.23 14.00
N ALA A 547 -2.98 -3.79 12.93
CA ALA A 547 -4.20 -3.00 13.01
C ALA A 547 -5.43 -3.76 12.48
N GLY A 548 -5.28 -5.02 12.06
CA GLY A 548 -6.33 -5.79 11.38
C GLY A 548 -7.57 -6.07 12.24
N LYS A 549 -7.45 -6.07 13.57
CA LYS A 549 -8.57 -6.18 14.52
C LYS A 549 -8.90 -4.89 15.28
N TYR A 550 -8.17 -3.80 15.01
CA TYR A 550 -8.30 -2.52 15.74
C TYR A 550 -9.44 -1.66 15.20
N PHE A 551 -9.58 -1.58 13.87
CA PHE A 551 -10.58 -0.74 13.23
C PHE A 551 -11.94 -1.45 13.10
N PRO A 552 -13.06 -0.75 13.34
CA PRO A 552 -14.40 -1.27 13.03
C PRO A 552 -14.59 -1.60 11.55
N GLY A 553 -15.56 -2.46 11.26
CA GLY A 553 -16.08 -2.65 9.90
C GLY A 553 -16.51 -1.30 9.30
N ASP A 554 -16.22 -1.13 8.00
CA ASP A 554 -16.54 0.07 7.22
C ASP A 554 -15.96 1.41 7.74
N TYR A 555 -15.01 1.40 8.69
CA TYR A 555 -14.43 2.62 9.27
C TYR A 555 -13.78 3.58 8.25
N PHE A 556 -13.30 3.05 7.14
CA PHE A 556 -12.70 3.81 6.03
C PHE A 556 -13.63 3.99 4.82
N SER A 557 -14.92 3.66 4.92
CA SER A 557 -15.85 3.62 3.77
C SER A 557 -16.35 4.99 3.30
N GLY A 558 -16.40 5.99 4.20
CA GLY A 558 -16.97 7.32 3.94
C GLY A 558 -16.04 8.32 3.25
N VAL A 559 -14.95 7.83 2.63
CA VAL A 559 -13.85 8.66 2.10
C VAL A 559 -13.83 8.54 0.58
N THR A 560 -13.96 9.69 -0.09
CA THR A 560 -13.93 9.78 -1.56
C THR A 560 -12.52 9.65 -2.11
N ASP A 561 -12.39 9.03 -3.28
CA ASP A 561 -11.16 8.84 -4.08
C ASP A 561 -10.46 10.15 -4.57
N ASN A 562 -10.79 11.32 -3.99
CA ASN A 562 -10.19 12.61 -4.34
C ASN A 562 -8.97 12.91 -3.45
N ASP A 563 -7.88 13.32 -4.11
CA ASP A 563 -6.53 13.50 -3.58
C ASP A 563 -6.37 14.69 -2.60
N GLU A 564 -5.11 14.90 -2.21
CA GLU A 564 -4.57 16.02 -1.43
C GLU A 564 -4.67 15.90 0.10
N THR A 565 -3.91 14.93 0.64
CA THR A 565 -3.34 15.03 2.00
C THR A 565 -2.26 16.14 2.10
N GLU A 566 -2.52 17.32 1.52
CA GLU A 566 -1.65 18.51 1.58
C GLU A 566 -2.13 19.57 2.58
N SER A 567 -3.23 19.32 3.30
CA SER A 567 -3.59 20.16 4.45
C SER A 567 -2.61 19.96 5.61
N PHE A 568 -1.55 20.75 5.62
CA PHE A 568 -0.47 20.73 6.62
C PHE A 568 -0.89 21.06 8.07
N VAL A 569 -2.15 21.40 8.31
CA VAL A 569 -2.66 21.77 9.63
C VAL A 569 -3.90 20.95 9.95
N GLU A 570 -3.72 19.90 10.75
CA GLU A 570 -4.81 19.20 11.41
C GLU A 570 -5.63 20.18 12.28
N PRO A 571 -6.96 20.26 12.13
CA PRO A 571 -7.78 21.09 13.00
C PRO A 571 -7.83 20.51 14.43
N PRO A 572 -8.07 21.33 15.47
CA PRO A 572 -8.01 20.90 16.88
C PRO A 572 -8.92 19.72 17.25
N GLN A 573 -9.98 19.47 16.47
CA GLN A 573 -10.86 18.31 16.60
C GLN A 573 -10.13 16.98 16.37
N ILE A 574 -9.14 16.93 15.46
CA ILE A 574 -8.30 15.74 15.22
C ILE A 574 -7.44 15.45 16.46
N ASP A 575 -6.84 16.49 17.06
CA ASP A 575 -6.05 16.33 18.27
C ASP A 575 -6.89 15.85 19.46
N ALA A 576 -8.08 16.41 19.66
CA ALA A 576 -8.99 15.96 20.71
C ALA A 576 -9.45 14.50 20.50
N ALA A 577 -9.78 14.10 19.26
CA ALA A 577 -10.18 12.74 18.93
C ALA A 577 -9.03 11.73 19.09
N ARG A 578 -7.80 12.12 18.73
CA ARG A 578 -6.59 11.32 18.94
C ARG A 578 -6.31 11.09 20.41
N GLU A 579 -6.43 12.13 21.22
CA GLU A 579 -6.21 12.05 22.66
C GLU A 579 -7.27 11.19 23.37
N GLU A 580 -8.54 11.26 22.93
CA GLU A 580 -9.60 10.35 23.39
C GLU A 580 -9.27 8.90 23.08
N LYS A 581 -8.85 8.59 21.84
CA LYS A 581 -8.44 7.24 21.42
C LYS A 581 -7.22 6.72 22.18
N ILE A 582 -6.21 7.55 22.42
CA ILE A 582 -5.02 7.21 23.21
C ILE A 582 -5.44 6.81 24.63
N LEU A 583 -6.21 7.64 25.33
CA LEU A 583 -6.63 7.34 26.70
C LEU A 583 -7.54 6.10 26.77
N TRP A 584 -8.47 5.97 25.84
CA TRP A 584 -9.36 4.81 25.70
C TRP A 584 -8.59 3.51 25.44
N LEU A 585 -7.54 3.54 24.59
CA LEU A 585 -6.62 2.42 24.42
C LEU A 585 -5.86 2.11 25.72
N MET A 586 -5.35 3.13 26.43
CA MET A 586 -4.59 2.94 27.67
C MET A 586 -5.43 2.32 28.81
N VAL A 587 -6.70 2.70 28.95
CA VAL A 587 -7.64 2.07 29.89
C VAL A 587 -7.78 0.57 29.59
N ARG A 588 -7.77 0.17 28.32
CA ARG A 588 -7.85 -1.25 27.92
C ARG A 588 -6.55 -2.01 28.02
N VAL A 589 -5.42 -1.37 27.71
CA VAL A 589 -4.09 -1.93 28.04
C VAL A 589 -4.04 -2.29 29.54
N ALA A 590 -4.58 -1.43 30.42
CA ALA A 590 -4.71 -1.74 31.85
C ALA A 590 -5.77 -2.80 32.20
N SER A 591 -6.71 -3.13 31.31
CA SER A 591 -7.68 -4.22 31.52
C SER A 591 -7.17 -5.58 31.04
N TYR A 592 -6.23 -5.62 30.09
CA TYR A 592 -5.65 -6.85 29.54
C TYR A 592 -4.34 -7.26 30.23
N TYR A 593 -3.51 -6.30 30.66
CA TYR A 593 -2.15 -6.56 31.17
C TYR A 593 -2.07 -6.37 32.69
N PRO A 594 -1.95 -7.44 33.52
CA PRO A 594 -2.11 -7.35 34.97
C PRO A 594 -1.10 -6.45 35.71
N TRP A 595 0.05 -6.14 35.11
CA TRP A 595 1.06 -5.26 35.70
C TRP A 595 0.73 -3.77 35.57
N VAL A 596 -0.19 -3.38 34.68
CA VAL A 596 -0.69 -2.01 34.53
C VAL A 596 -2.03 -1.88 35.25
N ARG A 597 -2.10 -1.03 36.28
CA ARG A 597 -3.34 -0.70 36.97
C ARG A 597 -3.85 0.66 36.53
N PHE A 598 -5.15 0.74 36.21
CA PHE A 598 -5.89 1.98 36.10
C PHE A 598 -6.78 2.17 37.33
N ASP A 599 -6.78 3.37 37.92
CA ASP A 599 -7.69 3.76 38.98
C ASP A 599 -8.76 4.74 38.43
N PRO A 600 -10.03 4.30 38.31
CA PRO A 600 -11.06 5.12 37.67
C PRO A 600 -11.58 6.27 38.55
N VAL A 601 -11.22 6.31 39.84
CA VAL A 601 -11.66 7.36 40.78
C VAL A 601 -10.61 8.46 40.90
N GLU A 602 -9.34 8.08 41.05
CA GLU A 602 -8.24 9.04 41.11
C GLU A 602 -7.77 9.53 39.71
N TYR A 603 -8.22 8.85 38.65
CA TYR A 603 -7.82 9.07 37.26
C TYR A 603 -6.30 8.94 37.07
N ASP A 604 -5.76 7.81 37.53
CA ASP A 604 -4.33 7.54 37.61
C ASP A 604 -3.98 6.16 37.07
N PHE A 605 -2.88 6.05 36.32
CA PHE A 605 -2.27 4.79 35.92
C PHE A 605 -1.02 4.52 36.76
N SER A 606 -0.82 3.25 37.15
CA SER A 606 0.32 2.82 37.96
C SER A 606 0.81 1.43 37.56
N ILE A 607 2.07 1.12 37.90
CA ILE A 607 2.63 -0.23 37.76
C ILE A 607 2.50 -0.96 39.09
N LEU A 608 2.12 -2.23 39.04
CA LEU A 608 2.19 -3.10 40.21
C LEU A 608 3.63 -3.57 40.46
N ASN A 609 4.21 -3.18 41.60
CA ASN A 609 5.58 -3.50 42.04
C ASN A 609 5.92 -5.02 42.19
N LYS A 610 5.04 -5.93 41.76
CA LYS A 610 5.22 -7.39 41.83
C LYS A 610 5.65 -8.01 40.49
N TRP A 611 5.88 -7.20 39.45
CA TRP A 611 6.06 -7.62 38.06
C TRP A 611 7.35 -7.08 37.46
#